data_AF-S4PC01-F1
#
_entry.id   AF-S4PC01-F1
#
_cell.length_a   1.000
_cell.length_b   1.000
_cell.length_c   1.000
_cell.angle_alpha   90.00
_cell.angle_beta   90.00
_cell.angle_gamma   90.00
#
_symmetry.space_group_name_H-M   'P 1'
#
loop_
_entity.id
_entity.type
_entity.pdbx_description
1 polymer ?
#
loop_
_entity_poly.entity_id
_entity_poly.type
_entity_poly.pdbx_seq_one_letter_code
_entity_poly.pdbx_strand_id
1 'polypeptide(L)'
;MARIEGLEVNSTYHLFVVAANEQGTSLPSSMLLLNITDDKEHKEVTGIPSPPHSLSVSSHSATWLALSWQPPQFSLPDDKISYTLYYKMPSLTGQGNVTAISTSVPGHTLEKLTPNTQYVAWVKAHSDAGDSLPSETLLAWTDPAYPAFVEPPTINPVNLVVEGSSMTILCIAMGTPTPTISLYITGRLVRQEVTRHMVT
;
A
#
# COMPACT_ATOMS: atom_id res chain seq x y z
N MET A 1 -20.28 -27.97 -9.63
CA MET A 1 -19.48 -27.30 -10.68
C MET A 1 -20.22 -27.46 -11.99
N ALA A 2 -20.43 -26.38 -12.74
CA ALA A 2 -21.07 -26.43 -14.06
C ALA A 2 -20.00 -26.18 -15.13
N ARG A 3 -19.99 -27.00 -16.19
CA ARG A 3 -19.10 -26.86 -17.34
C ARG A 3 -19.89 -26.26 -18.49
N ILE A 4 -19.41 -25.17 -19.07
CA ILE A 4 -19.99 -24.54 -20.25
C ILE A 4 -19.12 -24.90 -21.45
N GLU A 5 -19.74 -25.42 -22.50
CA GLU A 5 -19.06 -25.88 -23.71
C GLU A 5 -19.57 -25.09 -24.93
N GLY A 6 -18.79 -25.07 -26.01
CA GLY A 6 -19.18 -24.43 -27.26
C GLY A 6 -19.11 -22.90 -27.25
N LEU A 7 -18.19 -22.31 -26.47
CA LEU A 7 -17.94 -20.87 -26.48
C LEU A 7 -17.33 -20.44 -27.82
N GLU A 8 -17.84 -19.36 -28.39
CA GLU A 8 -17.34 -18.75 -29.63
C GLU A 8 -16.08 -17.93 -29.35
N VAL A 9 -15.12 -18.04 -30.27
CA VAL A 9 -13.86 -17.31 -30.24
C VAL A 9 -14.10 -15.83 -30.53
N ASN A 10 -13.29 -14.96 -29.94
CA ASN A 10 -13.35 -13.51 -30.06
C ASN A 10 -14.71 -12.92 -29.65
N SER A 11 -15.37 -13.58 -28.69
CA SER A 11 -16.66 -13.19 -28.17
C SER A 11 -16.58 -12.85 -26.68
N THR A 12 -17.40 -11.88 -26.26
CA THR A 12 -17.56 -11.48 -24.87
C THR A 12 -18.82 -12.11 -24.29
N TYR A 13 -18.67 -12.93 -23.27
CA TYR A 13 -19.77 -13.56 -22.54
C TYR A 13 -20.03 -12.82 -21.23
N HIS A 14 -21.30 -12.58 -20.94
CA HIS A 14 -21.76 -12.03 -19.68
C HIS A 14 -22.43 -13.13 -18.87
N LEU A 15 -21.82 -13.51 -17.74
CA LEU A 15 -22.34 -14.56 -16.86
C LEU A 15 -22.86 -13.97 -15.57
N PHE A 16 -24.02 -14.43 -15.12
CA PHE A 16 -24.54 -14.20 -13.78
C PHE A 16 -25.31 -15.45 -13.35
N VAL A 17 -25.46 -15.62 -12.05
CA VAL A 17 -26.17 -16.76 -11.46
C VAL A 17 -27.42 -16.24 -10.76
N VAL A 18 -28.52 -16.96 -10.92
CA VAL A 18 -29.76 -16.77 -10.14
C VAL A 18 -30.03 -18.04 -9.36
N ALA A 19 -30.48 -17.89 -8.12
CA ALA A 19 -31.03 -19.00 -7.35
C ALA A 19 -32.54 -19.09 -7.62
N ALA A 20 -33.07 -20.31 -7.71
CA ALA A 20 -34.49 -20.55 -7.90
C ALA A 20 -34.98 -21.63 -6.93
N ASN A 21 -36.17 -21.47 -6.38
CA ASN A 21 -36.90 -22.50 -5.66
C ASN A 21 -38.40 -22.44 -6.04
N GLU A 22 -39.22 -23.28 -5.41
CA GLU A 22 -40.68 -23.32 -5.68
C GLU A 22 -41.41 -22.00 -5.39
N GLN A 23 -40.79 -21.10 -4.61
CA GLN A 23 -41.36 -19.81 -4.22
C GLN A 23 -40.87 -18.64 -5.08
N GLY A 24 -39.95 -18.88 -6.02
CA GLY A 24 -39.47 -17.87 -6.96
C GLY A 24 -37.96 -17.86 -7.16
N THR A 25 -37.45 -16.77 -7.72
CA THR A 25 -36.04 -16.58 -8.06
C THR A 25 -35.41 -15.45 -7.25
N SER A 26 -34.12 -15.57 -6.95
CA SER A 26 -33.33 -14.48 -6.38
C SER A 26 -33.10 -13.37 -7.40
N LEU A 27 -32.57 -12.24 -6.94
CA LEU A 27 -31.90 -11.30 -7.81
C LEU A 27 -30.66 -11.96 -8.45
N PRO A 28 -30.27 -11.55 -9.68
CA PRO A 28 -29.01 -11.96 -10.29
C PRO A 28 -27.80 -11.65 -9.39
N SER A 29 -26.77 -12.50 -9.45
CA SER A 29 -25.45 -12.17 -8.93
C SER A 29 -24.81 -11.00 -9.68
N SER A 30 -23.65 -10.55 -9.22
CA SER A 30 -22.76 -9.69 -10.02
C SER A 30 -22.47 -10.34 -11.38
N MET A 31 -22.39 -9.51 -12.41
CA MET A 31 -22.12 -9.91 -13.79
C MET A 31 -20.62 -10.09 -14.01
N LEU A 32 -20.21 -11.27 -14.44
CA LEU A 32 -18.84 -11.57 -14.87
C LEU A 32 -18.72 -11.40 -16.38
N LEU A 33 -17.71 -10.67 -16.84
CA LEU A 33 -17.36 -10.59 -18.26
C LEU A 33 -16.21 -11.54 -18.58
N LEU A 34 -16.40 -12.40 -19.57
CA LEU A 34 -15.38 -13.31 -20.10
C LEU A 34 -15.12 -12.98 -21.56
N ASN A 35 -13.89 -12.65 -21.89
CA ASN A 35 -13.45 -12.52 -23.27
C ASN A 35 -12.77 -13.83 -23.69
N ILE A 36 -13.35 -14.50 -24.67
CA ILE A 36 -12.81 -15.75 -25.20
C ILE A 36 -11.87 -15.40 -26.35
N THR A 37 -10.58 -15.69 -26.19
CA THR A 37 -9.57 -15.54 -27.25
C THR A 37 -9.32 -16.86 -27.97
N ASP A 38 -8.80 -16.81 -29.20
CA ASP A 38 -8.47 -18.02 -29.98
C ASP A 38 -7.24 -18.69 -29.36
N ASP A 39 -7.42 -19.50 -28.32
CA ASP A 39 -6.36 -20.36 -27.81
C ASP A 39 -6.70 -21.81 -28.16
N LYS A 40 -6.13 -22.28 -29.28
CA LYS A 40 -6.31 -23.64 -29.78
C LYS A 40 -5.51 -24.67 -29.00
N GLU A 41 -4.62 -24.26 -28.10
CA GLU A 41 -3.77 -25.18 -27.34
C GLU A 41 -4.35 -25.56 -25.98
N HIS A 42 -5.20 -24.72 -25.37
CA HIS A 42 -5.76 -24.99 -24.04
C HIS A 42 -7.30 -25.14 -24.08
N LYS A 43 -7.76 -26.40 -23.97
CA LYS A 43 -9.20 -26.76 -23.89
C LYS A 43 -9.89 -26.33 -22.58
N GLU A 44 -9.11 -25.94 -21.57
CA GLU A 44 -9.61 -25.42 -20.30
C GLU A 44 -8.90 -24.10 -20.01
N VAL A 45 -9.67 -23.01 -19.96
CA VAL A 45 -9.18 -21.69 -19.57
C VAL A 45 -9.40 -21.55 -18.08
N THR A 46 -8.32 -21.63 -17.30
CA THR A 46 -8.37 -21.24 -15.88
C THR A 46 -8.41 -19.72 -15.80
N GLY A 47 -9.44 -19.18 -15.14
CA GLY A 47 -9.61 -17.74 -15.03
C GLY A 47 -8.48 -17.12 -14.20
N ILE A 48 -7.73 -16.19 -14.78
CA ILE A 48 -6.79 -15.35 -14.04
C ILE A 48 -7.56 -14.40 -13.11
N PRO A 49 -6.95 -13.97 -11.98
CA PRO A 49 -7.59 -13.02 -11.08
C PRO A 49 -7.91 -11.69 -11.77
N SER A 50 -9.01 -11.07 -11.35
CA SER A 50 -9.26 -9.67 -11.71
C SER A 50 -8.13 -8.77 -11.18
N PRO A 51 -7.97 -7.55 -11.70
CA PRO A 51 -7.01 -6.60 -11.13
C PRO A 51 -7.27 -6.35 -9.63
N PRO A 52 -6.21 -6.16 -8.82
CA PRO A 52 -6.33 -5.45 -7.56
C PRO A 52 -6.95 -4.07 -7.78
N HIS A 53 -7.62 -3.54 -6.76
CA HIS A 53 -8.31 -2.26 -6.87
C HIS A 53 -8.18 -1.43 -5.59
N SER A 54 -8.63 -0.18 -5.64
CA SER A 54 -8.60 0.75 -4.50
C SER A 54 -7.19 0.95 -3.95
N LEU A 55 -6.20 1.07 -4.84
CA LEU A 55 -4.82 1.41 -4.50
C LEU A 55 -4.74 2.85 -3.99
N SER A 56 -4.27 3.02 -2.76
CA SER A 56 -4.22 4.31 -2.08
C SER A 56 -2.99 4.49 -1.21
N VAL A 57 -2.64 5.76 -0.91
CA VAL A 57 -1.64 6.10 0.11
C VAL A 57 -2.33 6.12 1.48
N SER A 58 -1.91 5.22 2.38
CA SER A 58 -2.40 5.17 3.76
C SER A 58 -1.70 6.18 4.67
N SER A 59 -0.39 6.38 4.47
CA SER A 59 0.42 7.39 5.16
C SER A 59 1.69 7.67 4.36
N HIS A 60 2.36 8.79 4.65
CA HIS A 60 3.53 9.23 3.91
C HIS A 60 4.47 10.08 4.77
N SER A 61 5.70 10.22 4.30
CA SER A 61 6.67 11.19 4.83
C SER A 61 7.56 11.70 3.70
N ALA A 62 8.65 12.39 4.04
CA ALA A 62 9.60 12.88 3.07
C ALA A 62 10.38 11.77 2.36
N THR A 63 10.51 10.58 2.94
CA THR A 63 11.36 9.51 2.41
C THR A 63 10.66 8.17 2.25
N TRP A 64 9.34 8.10 2.50
CA TRP A 64 8.59 6.86 2.40
C TRP A 64 7.11 7.10 2.10
N LEU A 65 6.46 6.11 1.50
CA LEU A 65 5.04 6.06 1.19
C LEU A 65 4.48 4.70 1.60
N ALA A 66 3.49 4.66 2.48
CA ALA A 66 2.78 3.44 2.84
C ALA A 66 1.55 3.27 1.94
N LEU A 67 1.57 2.25 1.09
CA LEU A 67 0.52 1.96 0.13
C LEU A 67 -0.33 0.77 0.60
N SER A 68 -1.62 0.82 0.28
CA SER A 68 -2.59 -0.25 0.54
C SER A 68 -3.52 -0.41 -0.66
N TRP A 69 -3.99 -1.63 -0.91
CA TRP A 69 -4.98 -1.92 -1.94
C TRP A 69 -5.95 -3.00 -1.47
N GLN A 70 -6.96 -3.31 -2.28
CA GLN A 70 -7.87 -4.42 -2.07
C GLN A 70 -7.51 -5.59 -3.00
N PRO A 71 -7.71 -6.85 -2.55
CA PRO A 71 -7.55 -8.02 -3.40
C PRO A 71 -8.43 -8.00 -4.65
N PRO A 72 -8.15 -8.86 -5.65
CA PRO A 72 -9.05 -9.11 -6.77
C PRO A 72 -10.49 -9.41 -6.29
N GLN A 73 -11.49 -8.76 -6.90
CA GLN A 73 -12.90 -9.07 -6.62
C GLN A 73 -13.28 -10.46 -7.11
N PHE A 74 -12.59 -10.95 -8.15
CA PHE A 74 -12.82 -12.24 -8.76
C PHE A 74 -11.51 -13.02 -8.83
N SER A 75 -11.50 -14.21 -8.23
CA SER A 75 -10.44 -15.21 -8.31
C SER A 75 -11.06 -16.60 -8.13
N LEU A 76 -10.31 -17.66 -8.42
CA LEU A 76 -10.79 -19.00 -8.10
C LEU A 76 -10.81 -19.19 -6.56
N PRO A 77 -11.74 -19.97 -6.00
CA PRO A 77 -11.89 -20.14 -4.55
C PRO A 77 -10.64 -20.65 -3.82
N ASP A 78 -9.79 -21.43 -4.51
CA ASP A 78 -8.56 -22.02 -3.96
C ASP A 78 -7.28 -21.32 -4.46
N ASP A 79 -7.40 -20.15 -5.10
CA ASP A 79 -6.22 -19.43 -5.62
C ASP A 79 -5.38 -18.83 -4.48
N LYS A 80 -4.09 -19.16 -4.49
CA LYS A 80 -3.10 -18.45 -3.68
C LYS A 80 -2.64 -17.20 -4.43
N ILE A 81 -3.17 -16.05 -4.02
CA ILE A 81 -2.83 -14.76 -4.64
C ILE A 81 -1.59 -14.15 -3.99
N SER A 82 -0.65 -13.71 -4.82
CA SER A 82 0.44 -12.81 -4.44
C SER A 82 0.41 -11.55 -5.32
N TYR A 83 1.19 -10.54 -4.98
CA TYR A 83 1.17 -9.24 -5.64
C TYR A 83 2.57 -8.78 -6.05
N THR A 84 2.65 -8.05 -7.15
CA THR A 84 3.82 -7.23 -7.47
C THR A 84 3.41 -5.77 -7.54
N LEU A 85 3.96 -4.96 -6.64
CA LEU A 85 3.86 -3.51 -6.64
C LEU A 85 4.96 -2.94 -7.54
N TYR A 86 4.55 -2.16 -8.53
CA TYR A 86 5.45 -1.42 -9.40
C TYR A 86 5.41 0.05 -9.05
N TYR A 87 6.57 0.70 -9.08
CA TYR A 87 6.63 2.15 -8.97
C TYR A 87 7.79 2.76 -9.76
N LYS A 88 7.66 4.03 -10.10
CA LYS A 88 8.71 4.82 -10.75
C LYS A 88 8.54 6.31 -10.46
N MET A 89 9.61 7.08 -10.63
CA MET A 89 9.51 8.53 -10.77
C MET A 89 9.03 8.87 -12.20
N PRO A 90 8.10 9.82 -12.40
CA PRO A 90 7.76 10.32 -13.72
C PRO A 90 9.01 10.80 -14.45
N SER A 91 9.21 10.37 -15.70
CA SER A 91 10.31 10.84 -16.54
C SER A 91 9.76 11.58 -17.75
N LEU A 92 10.35 12.72 -18.07
CA LEU A 92 10.06 13.50 -19.29
C LEU A 92 10.58 12.81 -20.56
N THR A 93 11.52 11.87 -20.44
CA THR A 93 12.19 11.19 -21.57
C THR A 93 11.71 9.76 -21.79
N GLY A 94 10.61 9.36 -21.14
CA GLY A 94 9.82 8.17 -21.51
C GLY A 94 10.25 6.84 -20.87
N GLN A 95 11.49 6.68 -20.40
CA GLN A 95 11.95 5.47 -19.70
C GLN A 95 12.52 5.80 -18.33
N GLY A 96 11.65 6.03 -17.36
CA GLY A 96 12.05 5.92 -15.94
C GLY A 96 12.21 4.44 -15.58
N ASN A 97 13.27 4.09 -14.84
CA ASN A 97 13.45 2.73 -14.32
C ASN A 97 12.26 2.36 -13.43
N VAL A 98 11.52 1.33 -13.83
CA VAL A 98 10.43 0.78 -13.02
C VAL A 98 11.03 -0.18 -12.01
N THR A 99 10.74 0.04 -10.74
CA THR A 99 11.05 -0.88 -9.67
C THR A 99 9.84 -1.77 -9.39
N ALA A 100 10.08 -3.05 -9.14
CA ALA A 100 9.06 -4.06 -8.85
C ALA A 100 9.35 -4.70 -7.49
N ILE A 101 8.32 -4.85 -6.66
CA ILE A 101 8.39 -5.42 -5.32
C ILE A 101 7.31 -6.47 -5.17
N SER A 102 7.69 -7.70 -4.86
CA SER A 102 6.74 -8.79 -4.62
C SER A 102 6.32 -8.84 -3.15
N THR A 103 5.04 -9.08 -2.89
CA THR A 103 4.44 -9.20 -1.56
C THR A 103 3.26 -10.16 -1.57
N SER A 104 2.99 -10.86 -0.47
CA SER A 104 1.82 -11.72 -0.32
C SER A 104 0.64 -11.03 0.38
N VAL A 105 0.81 -9.78 0.83
CA VAL A 105 -0.20 -9.01 1.54
C VAL A 105 -0.60 -7.77 0.72
N PRO A 106 -1.85 -7.29 0.85
CA PRO A 106 -2.37 -6.20 0.02
C PRO A 106 -1.94 -4.80 0.51
N GLY A 107 -0.63 -4.63 0.72
CA GLY A 107 -0.02 -3.38 1.16
C GLY A 107 1.50 -3.47 1.22
N HIS A 108 2.16 -2.33 1.10
CA HIS A 108 3.61 -2.23 1.21
C HIS A 108 4.07 -0.79 1.49
N THR A 109 5.15 -0.64 2.26
CA THR A 109 5.78 0.67 2.50
C THR A 109 7.00 0.82 1.60
N LEU A 110 6.92 1.74 0.64
CA LEU A 110 8.06 2.18 -0.15
C LEU A 110 8.96 3.05 0.71
N GLU A 111 10.23 2.70 0.82
CA GLU A 111 11.22 3.43 1.62
C GLU A 111 12.31 4.04 0.74
N LYS A 112 13.16 4.89 1.34
CA LYS A 112 14.33 5.51 0.68
C LYS A 112 13.96 6.29 -0.58
N LEU A 113 12.78 6.92 -0.55
CA LEU A 113 12.29 7.78 -1.60
C LEU A 113 12.93 9.18 -1.49
N THR A 114 12.97 9.89 -2.61
CA THR A 114 13.44 11.27 -2.67
C THR A 114 12.36 12.19 -2.10
N PRO A 115 12.70 13.15 -1.23
CA PRO A 115 11.75 14.16 -0.74
C PRO A 115 11.17 15.03 -1.85
N ASN A 116 9.98 15.58 -1.59
CA ASN A 116 9.26 16.48 -2.50
C ASN A 116 9.19 15.95 -3.95
N THR A 117 8.95 14.64 -4.10
CA THR A 117 9.02 13.95 -5.40
C THR A 117 7.74 13.18 -5.67
N GLN A 118 7.27 13.28 -6.91
CA GLN A 118 6.13 12.50 -7.40
C GLN A 118 6.58 11.08 -7.76
N TYR A 119 5.76 10.10 -7.41
CA TYR A 119 5.88 8.70 -7.79
C TYR A 119 4.60 8.21 -8.45
N VAL A 120 4.76 7.34 -9.45
CA VAL A 120 3.68 6.62 -10.13
C VAL A 120 3.74 5.17 -9.66
N ALA A 121 2.63 4.62 -9.17
CA ALA A 121 2.55 3.25 -8.68
C ALA A 121 1.33 2.50 -9.22
N TRP A 122 1.47 1.19 -9.42
CA TRP A 122 0.37 0.27 -9.78
C TRP A 122 0.70 -1.14 -9.30
N VAL A 123 -0.30 -2.00 -9.16
CA VAL A 123 -0.13 -3.37 -8.62
C VAL A 123 -0.71 -4.39 -9.59
N LYS A 124 -0.07 -5.55 -9.69
CA LYS A 124 -0.63 -6.75 -10.31
C LYS A 124 -0.82 -7.85 -9.27
N ALA A 125 -1.84 -8.67 -9.45
CA ALA A 125 -2.01 -9.93 -8.74
C ALA A 125 -1.44 -11.08 -9.57
N HIS A 126 -0.94 -12.11 -8.89
CA HIS A 126 -0.36 -13.31 -9.45
C HIS A 126 -1.02 -14.53 -8.80
N SER A 127 -1.38 -15.50 -9.63
CA SER A 127 -1.94 -16.80 -9.25
C SER A 127 -1.29 -17.91 -10.08
N ASP A 128 -1.55 -19.17 -9.74
CA ASP A 128 -1.06 -20.32 -10.53
C ASP A 128 -1.64 -20.34 -11.95
N ALA A 129 -2.82 -19.76 -12.15
CA ALA A 129 -3.45 -19.60 -13.47
C ALA A 129 -2.83 -18.48 -14.32
N GLY A 130 -2.09 -17.56 -13.69
CA GLY A 130 -1.43 -16.43 -14.36
C GLY A 130 -1.60 -15.08 -13.66
N ASP A 131 -1.19 -14.03 -14.37
CA ASP A 131 -1.11 -12.65 -13.89
C ASP A 131 -2.37 -11.85 -14.24
N SER A 132 -2.84 -11.04 -13.31
CA SER A 132 -3.91 -10.08 -13.58
C SER A 132 -3.45 -8.95 -14.51
N LEU A 133 -4.44 -8.22 -15.07
CA LEU A 133 -4.16 -6.87 -15.56
C LEU A 133 -3.73 -5.95 -14.40
N PRO A 134 -3.01 -4.85 -14.69
CA PRO A 134 -2.66 -3.85 -13.67
C PRO A 134 -3.89 -3.23 -13.01
N SER A 135 -3.75 -2.83 -11.74
CA SER A 135 -4.68 -1.93 -11.05
C SER A 135 -4.74 -0.56 -11.72
N GLU A 136 -5.55 0.34 -11.15
CA GLU A 136 -5.42 1.76 -11.40
C GLU A 136 -4.00 2.26 -11.13
N THR A 137 -3.63 3.35 -11.81
CA THR A 137 -2.37 4.04 -11.58
C THR A 137 -2.55 5.09 -10.49
N LEU A 138 -1.77 4.97 -9.42
CA LEU A 138 -1.73 5.94 -8.33
C LEU A 138 -0.58 6.94 -8.56
N LEU A 139 -0.88 8.23 -8.41
CA LEU A 139 0.12 9.29 -8.31
C LEU A 139 0.23 9.73 -6.86
N ALA A 140 1.43 9.62 -6.29
CA ALA A 140 1.70 9.94 -4.88
C ALA A 140 2.91 10.86 -4.75
N TRP A 141 2.92 11.72 -3.73
CA TRP A 141 4.01 12.65 -3.46
C TRP A 141 4.59 12.39 -2.08
N THR A 142 5.92 12.42 -1.99
CA THR A 142 6.62 12.52 -0.72
C THR A 142 6.60 13.95 -0.21
N ASP A 143 6.61 14.11 1.11
CA ASP A 143 6.68 15.44 1.72
C ASP A 143 8.03 16.13 1.44
N PRO A 144 8.10 17.46 1.53
CA PRO A 144 9.37 18.15 1.62
C PRO A 144 10.16 17.74 2.87
N ALA A 145 11.47 17.62 2.72
CA ALA A 145 12.36 17.41 3.85
C ALA A 145 12.73 18.75 4.51
N TYR A 146 12.67 18.79 5.84
CA TYR A 146 13.09 19.93 6.65
C TYR A 146 14.11 19.49 7.70
N PRO A 147 15.18 20.26 7.92
CA PRO A 147 16.21 19.90 8.90
C PRO A 147 15.61 19.78 10.30
N ALA A 148 16.20 18.90 11.11
CA ALA A 148 15.81 18.77 12.50
C ALA A 148 16.21 20.02 13.30
N PHE A 149 15.28 20.55 14.07
CA PHE A 149 15.48 21.69 14.97
C PHE A 149 14.85 21.36 16.32
N VAL A 150 15.54 21.63 17.42
CA VAL A 150 15.05 21.40 18.78
C VAL A 150 14.88 22.74 19.49
N GLU A 151 13.73 22.93 20.12
CA GLU A 151 13.49 24.10 20.96
C GLU A 151 14.20 23.94 22.32
N PRO A 152 14.59 25.04 22.98
CA PRO A 152 15.09 24.98 24.35
C PRO A 152 14.12 24.19 25.26
N PRO A 153 14.61 23.22 26.04
CA PRO A 153 13.73 22.38 26.84
C PRO A 153 13.07 23.17 27.96
N THR A 154 11.82 22.84 28.28
CA THR A 154 11.10 23.41 29.41
C THR A 154 11.19 22.49 30.62
N ILE A 155 11.50 23.03 31.80
CA ILE A 155 11.66 22.26 33.04
C ILE A 155 10.54 22.63 34.01
N ASN A 156 9.90 21.65 34.63
CA ASN A 156 8.89 21.86 35.67
C ASN A 156 9.21 21.03 36.93
N PRO A 157 9.33 21.63 38.14
CA PRO A 157 9.25 23.07 38.44
C PRO A 157 10.53 23.85 38.09
N VAL A 158 10.38 25.09 37.60
CA VAL A 158 11.49 25.95 37.11
C VAL A 158 12.46 26.38 38.21
N ASN A 159 12.02 26.43 39.49
CA ASN A 159 12.75 27.10 40.57
C ASN A 159 12.91 26.30 41.88
N LEU A 160 12.69 24.99 41.88
CA LEU A 160 12.90 24.15 43.08
C LEU A 160 13.38 22.75 42.66
N VAL A 161 14.68 22.62 42.45
CA VAL A 161 15.32 21.30 42.44
C VAL A 161 16.08 21.17 43.76
N VAL A 162 15.38 20.71 44.79
CA VAL A 162 16.01 20.27 46.04
C VAL A 162 16.60 18.88 45.80
N GLU A 163 17.73 18.58 46.41
CA GLU A 163 18.31 17.23 46.38
C GLU A 163 17.26 16.18 46.77
N GLY A 164 17.10 15.14 45.94
CA GLY A 164 16.06 14.11 46.11
C GLY A 164 14.69 14.45 45.49
N SER A 165 14.50 15.63 44.92
CA SER A 165 13.26 15.99 44.20
C SER A 165 13.29 15.52 42.75
N SER A 166 12.11 15.23 42.18
CA SER A 166 11.94 14.93 40.76
C SER A 166 11.67 16.22 39.97
N MET A 167 12.25 16.32 38.76
CA MET A 167 11.89 17.35 37.79
C MET A 167 11.38 16.68 36.51
N THR A 168 10.54 17.40 35.76
CA THR A 168 10.13 16.98 34.42
C THR A 168 10.80 17.85 33.36
N ILE A 169 11.37 17.22 32.34
CA ILE A 169 11.99 17.88 31.19
C ILE A 169 11.13 17.61 29.96
N LEU A 170 10.61 18.69 29.37
CA LEU A 170 9.87 18.68 28.12
C LEU A 170 10.78 19.13 26.97
N CYS A 171 10.92 18.30 25.95
CA CYS A 171 11.64 18.59 24.72
C CYS A 171 10.69 18.55 23.53
N ILE A 172 10.78 19.57 22.66
CA ILE A 172 10.03 19.65 21.40
C ILE A 172 11.02 19.78 20.26
N ALA A 173 10.85 18.97 19.22
CA ALA A 173 11.66 19.02 18.01
C ALA A 173 10.79 19.03 16.75
N MET A 174 11.23 19.83 15.79
CA MET A 174 10.65 19.98 14.47
C MET A 174 11.55 19.33 13.43
N GLY A 175 10.97 18.91 12.30
CA GLY A 175 11.70 18.28 11.20
C GLY A 175 10.87 17.26 10.44
N THR A 176 11.26 17.03 9.18
CA THR A 176 10.70 15.97 8.33
C THR A 176 11.87 15.32 7.57
N PRO A 177 12.14 14.00 7.73
CA PRO A 177 11.37 13.01 8.50
C PRO A 177 11.39 13.28 10.02
N THR A 178 10.57 12.55 10.77
CA THR A 178 10.45 12.69 12.23
C THR A 178 11.84 12.70 12.89
N PRO A 179 12.18 13.75 13.66
CA PRO A 179 13.50 13.89 14.24
C PRO A 179 13.73 12.89 15.39
N THR A 180 14.99 12.74 15.80
CA THR A 180 15.38 12.01 17.00
C THR A 180 15.76 12.99 18.10
N ILE A 181 15.04 12.97 19.22
CA ILE A 181 15.37 13.78 20.40
C ILE A 181 16.30 12.96 21.29
N SER A 182 17.42 13.53 21.73
CA SER A 182 18.38 12.90 22.65
C SER A 182 18.65 13.83 23.84
N LEU A 183 18.29 13.40 25.05
CA LEU A 183 18.50 14.15 26.28
C LEU A 183 19.81 13.72 26.94
N TYR A 184 20.71 14.67 27.14
CA TYR A 184 21.96 14.48 27.87
C TYR A 184 21.94 15.25 29.18
N ILE A 185 22.23 14.58 30.29
CA ILE A 185 22.43 15.22 31.60
C ILE A 185 23.89 15.03 31.98
N THR A 186 24.62 16.13 32.21
CA THR A 186 26.07 16.11 32.50
C THR A 186 26.90 15.34 31.45
N GLY A 187 26.48 15.41 30.19
CA GLY A 187 27.12 14.70 29.07
C GLY A 187 26.78 13.22 28.94
N ARG A 188 25.93 12.65 29.81
CA ARG A 188 25.45 11.26 29.70
C ARG A 188 24.09 11.22 29.01
N LEU A 189 23.92 10.35 28.03
CA LEU A 189 22.63 10.11 27.40
C LEU A 189 21.68 9.49 28.42
N VAL A 190 20.59 10.17 28.70
CA VAL A 190 19.55 9.73 29.64
C VAL A 190 18.37 9.14 28.88
N ARG A 191 18.00 9.74 27.74
CA ARG A 191 16.87 9.27 26.94
C ARG A 191 17.05 9.63 25.47
N GLN A 192 16.56 8.77 24.58
CA GLN A 192 16.56 9.01 23.15
C GLN A 192 15.32 8.39 22.50
N GLU A 193 14.58 9.17 21.73
CA GLU A 193 13.35 8.73 21.06
C GLU A 193 13.20 9.39 19.69
N VAL A 194 12.67 8.65 18.71
CA VAL A 194 12.27 9.20 17.40
C VAL A 194 10.86 9.77 17.54
N THR A 195 10.79 11.03 17.97
CA THR A 195 9.55 11.72 18.29
C THR A 195 9.71 13.22 18.11
N ARG A 196 8.60 13.94 17.92
CA ARG A 196 8.57 15.40 17.96
C ARG A 196 8.42 15.96 19.38
N HIS A 197 8.11 15.10 20.34
CA HIS A 197 7.83 15.47 21.72
C HIS A 197 8.31 14.38 22.67
N MET A 198 9.17 14.74 23.62
CA MET A 198 9.71 13.84 24.64
C MET A 198 9.55 14.46 26.03
N VAL A 199 9.01 13.69 26.98
CA VAL A 199 8.78 14.12 28.36
C VAL A 199 9.39 13.10 29.29
N THR A 200 10.35 13.53 30.12
CA THR A 200 11.08 12.69 31.09
C THR A 200 10.96 13.25 32.48
#